data_AF-A0A1J3HU05-F1
#
_entry.id   AF-A0A1J3HU05-F1
#
_cell.length_a   1.000
_cell.length_b   1.000
_cell.length_c   1.000
_cell.angle_alpha   90.00
_cell.angle_beta   90.00
_cell.angle_gamma   90.00
#
_symmetry.space_group_name_H-M   'P 1'
#
loop_
_entity.id
_entity.type
_entity.pdbx_description
1 polymer ?
#
loop_
_entity_poly.entity_id
_entity_poly.type
_entity_poly.pdbx_seq_one_letter_code
_entity_poly.pdbx_strand_id
1 'polypeptide(L)'
;NCPGHCLMFQRRVRSYKELPIRLGDFGVLHRNEASGALSGLTRVRRFQQDDAHIFCTKEQVGEEVKGVLGFVDYVYTKFGFTYELKLSTRPEKYLGDSETWDRAEEDLEKALKEFGKPYLENKGDGAFYGPKIDITVSDAMKRKFQCATLQLDFQLPACFQLEYTAKDEGKMERPVMIHRAVLGSVERMFAILLEHY
;
A
#
# COMPACT_ATOMS: atom_id res chain seq x y z
N ASN A 1 2.68 11.32 5.85
CA ASN A 1 1.75 11.54 4.72
C ASN A 1 0.35 11.04 5.05
N CYS A 2 0.15 9.77 5.41
CA CYS A 2 -1.19 9.18 5.65
C CYS A 2 -2.12 10.00 6.56
N PRO A 3 -1.72 10.39 7.79
CA PRO A 3 -2.55 11.25 8.65
C PRO A 3 -2.90 12.60 8.01
N GLY A 4 -1.97 13.19 7.27
CA GLY A 4 -2.21 14.42 6.53
C GLY A 4 -3.26 14.24 5.43
N HIS A 5 -3.23 13.11 4.72
CA HIS A 5 -4.23 12.77 3.72
C HIS A 5 -5.61 12.50 4.35
N CYS A 6 -5.68 11.93 5.56
CA CYS A 6 -6.93 11.82 6.32
C CYS A 6 -7.52 13.20 6.62
N LEU A 7 -6.69 14.15 7.08
CA LEU A 7 -7.14 15.54 7.32
C LEU A 7 -7.61 16.22 6.03
N MET A 8 -6.93 15.98 4.90
CA MET A 8 -7.36 16.49 3.59
C MET A 8 -8.69 15.89 3.14
N PHE A 9 -8.91 14.59 3.40
CA PHE A 9 -10.18 13.93 3.14
C PHE A 9 -11.30 14.59 3.96
N GLN A 10 -11.09 14.72 5.27
CA GLN A 10 -12.06 15.24 6.24
C GLN A 10 -12.41 16.72 6.07
N ARG A 11 -11.58 17.51 5.36
CA ARG A 11 -11.77 18.96 5.20
C ARG A 11 -13.12 19.36 4.57
N ARG A 12 -13.77 18.47 3.82
CA ARG A 12 -15.11 18.69 3.26
C ARG A 12 -15.95 17.42 3.35
N VAL A 13 -17.28 17.59 3.36
CA VAL A 13 -18.22 16.48 3.22
C VAL A 13 -17.94 15.77 1.90
N ARG A 14 -17.88 14.43 1.94
CA ARG A 14 -17.61 13.58 0.79
C ARG A 14 -18.84 12.81 0.38
N SER A 15 -19.04 12.62 -0.92
CA SER A 15 -20.07 11.73 -1.46
C SER A 15 -19.45 10.48 -2.08
N TYR A 16 -20.18 9.35 -2.04
CA TYR A 16 -19.80 8.12 -2.75
C TYR A 16 -19.47 8.36 -4.23
N LYS A 17 -20.08 9.39 -4.85
CA LYS A 17 -19.83 9.79 -6.25
C LYS A 17 -18.42 10.32 -6.50
N GLU A 18 -17.73 10.80 -5.46
CA GLU A 18 -16.35 11.28 -5.57
C GLU A 18 -15.33 10.16 -5.37
N LEU A 19 -15.76 9.00 -4.84
CA LEU A 19 -14.89 7.86 -4.60
C LEU A 19 -14.72 7.06 -5.90
N PRO A 20 -13.49 6.62 -6.23
CA PRO A 20 -12.29 6.66 -5.40
C PRO A 20 -11.52 7.98 -5.46
N ILE A 21 -11.11 8.51 -4.30
CA ILE A 21 -10.23 9.68 -4.18
C ILE A 21 -8.79 9.18 -4.04
N ARG A 22 -7.90 9.59 -4.95
CA ARG A 22 -6.48 9.17 -4.96
C ARG A 22 -5.58 10.37 -4.69
N LEU A 23 -4.83 10.35 -3.59
CA LEU A 23 -3.92 11.41 -3.17
C LEU A 23 -2.47 10.89 -3.16
N GLY A 24 -1.63 11.41 -4.04
CA GLY A 24 -0.20 11.11 -4.08
C GLY A 24 0.64 12.22 -3.47
N ASP A 25 1.71 11.87 -2.77
CA ASP A 25 2.63 12.81 -2.12
C ASP A 25 4.06 12.27 -2.15
N PHE A 26 4.99 13.12 -2.58
CA PHE A 26 6.44 12.87 -2.59
C PHE A 26 7.14 13.57 -1.41
N GLY A 27 6.41 13.75 -0.31
CA GLY A 27 6.88 14.38 0.91
C GLY A 27 8.14 13.72 1.48
N VAL A 28 8.98 14.54 2.10
CA VAL A 28 10.21 14.08 2.76
C VAL A 28 9.85 13.38 4.07
N LEU A 29 10.22 12.11 4.17
CA LEU A 29 10.04 11.29 5.36
C LEU A 29 11.34 11.16 6.13
N HIS A 30 11.21 11.13 7.46
CA HIS A 30 12.34 10.91 8.36
C HIS A 30 12.05 9.72 9.29
N ARG A 31 13.03 8.81 9.42
CA ARG A 31 13.00 7.70 10.37
C ARG A 31 14.34 7.64 11.11
N ASN A 32 14.30 7.56 12.43
CA ASN A 32 15.51 7.44 13.24
C ASN A 32 16.00 5.99 13.29
N GLU A 33 16.46 5.49 12.13
CA GLU A 33 17.04 4.16 11.99
C GLU A 33 18.32 4.03 12.85
N ALA A 34 18.55 2.83 13.39
CA ALA A 34 19.77 2.49 14.12
C ALA A 34 20.99 2.76 13.22
N SER A 35 22.02 3.42 13.77
CA SER A 35 23.19 3.86 12.99
C SER A 35 23.89 2.71 12.28
N GLY A 36 23.98 1.54 12.92
CA GLY A 36 24.58 0.34 12.32
C GLY A 36 23.75 -0.34 11.23
N ALA A 37 22.49 0.06 11.04
CA ALA A 37 21.63 -0.46 9.97
C ALA A 37 21.62 0.44 8.72
N LEU A 38 22.22 1.63 8.78
CA LEU A 38 22.32 2.53 7.63
C LEU A 38 23.25 1.95 6.58
N SER A 39 22.84 2.00 5.31
CA SER A 39 23.63 1.47 4.21
C SER A 39 23.33 2.21 2.91
N GLY A 40 24.37 2.84 2.35
CA GLY A 40 24.31 3.57 1.08
C GLY A 40 23.05 4.41 0.93
N LEU A 41 22.30 4.16 -0.15
CA LEU A 41 20.98 4.75 -0.41
C LEU A 41 19.82 3.77 -0.12
N THR A 42 20.10 2.50 0.19
CA THR A 42 19.07 1.48 0.43
C THR A 42 18.39 1.63 1.80
N ARG A 43 19.11 2.18 2.79
CA ARG A 43 18.60 2.48 4.13
C ARG A 43 19.19 3.76 4.69
N VAL A 44 18.38 4.81 4.69
CA VAL A 44 18.74 6.19 5.09
C VAL A 44 17.74 6.74 6.11
N ARG A 45 18.13 7.78 6.86
CA ARG A 45 17.26 8.44 7.85
C ARG A 45 16.28 9.43 7.24
N ARG A 46 16.59 9.97 6.07
CA ARG A 46 15.77 10.92 5.31
C ARG A 46 15.58 10.35 3.92
N PHE A 47 14.34 10.21 3.47
CA PHE A 47 14.01 9.66 2.16
C PHE A 47 12.69 10.21 1.62
N GLN A 48 12.44 10.06 0.33
CA GLN A 48 11.17 10.38 -0.30
C GLN A 48 10.53 9.11 -0.84
N GLN A 49 9.24 8.92 -0.57
CA GLN A 49 8.47 7.82 -1.13
C GLN A 49 7.52 8.35 -2.20
N ASP A 50 7.24 7.53 -3.21
CA ASP A 50 6.17 7.77 -4.17
C ASP A 50 4.82 7.38 -3.57
N ASP A 51 4.57 7.90 -2.37
CA ASP A 51 3.50 7.50 -1.48
C ASP A 51 2.15 7.97 -2.02
N ALA A 52 1.13 7.12 -1.91
CA ALA A 52 -0.23 7.53 -2.19
C ALA A 52 -1.26 6.77 -1.37
N HIS A 53 -2.38 7.44 -1.20
CA HIS A 53 -3.51 6.97 -0.43
C HIS A 53 -4.77 7.04 -1.28
N ILE A 54 -5.46 5.92 -1.38
CA ILE A 54 -6.72 5.81 -2.11
C ILE A 54 -7.83 5.62 -1.09
N PHE A 55 -8.80 6.53 -1.08
CA PHE A 55 -10.03 6.40 -0.31
C PHE A 55 -11.12 5.88 -1.25
N CYS A 56 -11.69 4.73 -0.95
CA CYS A 56 -12.66 4.07 -1.81
C CYS A 56 -13.78 3.40 -0.99
N THR A 57 -14.87 3.00 -1.65
CA THR A 57 -15.88 2.15 -1.01
C THR A 57 -15.38 0.71 -0.92
N LYS A 58 -16.02 -0.12 -0.09
CA LYS A 58 -15.63 -1.53 0.06
C LYS A 58 -15.73 -2.31 -1.26
N GLU A 59 -16.69 -1.96 -2.11
CA GLU A 59 -16.92 -2.60 -3.41
C GLU A 59 -15.85 -2.23 -4.44
N GLN A 60 -15.21 -1.06 -4.28
CA GLN A 60 -14.19 -0.54 -5.17
C GLN A 60 -12.79 -1.10 -4.88
N VAL A 61 -12.57 -1.75 -3.72
CA VAL A 61 -11.26 -2.25 -3.29
C VAL A 61 -10.62 -3.15 -4.34
N GLY A 62 -11.36 -4.12 -4.87
CA GLY A 62 -10.83 -5.07 -5.86
C GLY A 62 -10.32 -4.38 -7.14
N GLU A 63 -11.08 -3.42 -7.67
CA GLU A 63 -10.68 -2.66 -8.87
C GLU A 63 -9.45 -1.78 -8.60
N GLU A 64 -9.39 -1.11 -7.45
CA GLU A 64 -8.25 -0.27 -7.09
C GLU A 64 -6.98 -1.09 -6.86
N VAL A 65 -7.08 -2.24 -6.20
CA VAL A 65 -5.95 -3.16 -6.00
C VAL A 65 -5.42 -3.64 -7.35
N LYS A 66 -6.31 -4.05 -8.26
CA LYS A 66 -5.94 -4.46 -9.61
C LYS A 66 -5.25 -3.33 -10.38
N GLY A 67 -5.76 -2.11 -10.29
CA GLY A 67 -5.16 -0.92 -10.90
C GLY A 67 -3.75 -0.65 -10.38
N VAL A 68 -3.53 -0.76 -9.07
CA VAL A 68 -2.20 -0.60 -8.47
C VAL A 68 -1.24 -1.71 -8.89
N LEU A 69 -1.67 -2.98 -8.88
CA LEU A 69 -0.86 -4.11 -9.34
C LEU A 69 -0.45 -3.96 -10.81
N GLY A 70 -1.37 -3.51 -11.67
CA GLY A 70 -1.08 -3.21 -13.08
C GLY A 70 -0.07 -2.07 -13.23
N PHE A 71 -0.13 -1.04 -12.39
CA PHE A 71 0.83 0.05 -12.42
C PHE A 71 2.23 -0.40 -11.96
N VAL A 72 2.31 -1.23 -10.91
CA VAL A 72 3.58 -1.85 -10.47
C VAL A 72 4.18 -2.69 -11.59
N ASP A 73 3.39 -3.55 -12.23
CA ASP A 73 3.85 -4.38 -13.34
C ASP A 73 4.37 -3.55 -14.51
N TYR A 74 3.65 -2.49 -14.88
CA TYR A 74 4.08 -1.56 -15.92
C TYR A 74 5.45 -0.95 -15.59
N VAL A 75 5.62 -0.38 -14.40
CA VAL A 75 6.87 0.29 -14.00
C VAL A 75 8.03 -0.71 -13.95
N TYR A 76 7.84 -1.86 -13.31
CA TYR A 76 8.92 -2.84 -13.14
C TYR A 76 9.29 -3.54 -14.45
N THR A 77 8.31 -3.84 -15.31
CA THR A 77 8.58 -4.36 -16.67
C THR A 77 9.36 -3.34 -17.49
N LYS A 78 9.06 -2.04 -17.37
CA LYS A 78 9.81 -0.97 -18.06
C LYS A 78 11.25 -0.84 -17.57
N PHE A 79 11.50 -1.08 -16.28
CA PHE A 79 12.86 -1.14 -15.72
C PHE A 79 13.54 -2.51 -15.93
N GLY A 80 12.91 -3.48 -16.59
CA GLY A 80 13.51 -4.80 -16.83
C GLY A 80 13.70 -5.66 -15.58
N PHE A 81 13.02 -5.33 -14.47
CA PHE A 81 13.14 -6.07 -13.22
C PHE A 81 12.30 -7.34 -13.20
N THR A 82 12.84 -8.38 -12.55
CA THR A 82 12.04 -9.53 -12.10
C THR A 82 11.59 -9.30 -10.66
N TYR A 83 10.37 -9.70 -10.34
CA TYR A 83 9.78 -9.45 -9.02
C TYR A 83 8.89 -10.60 -8.53
N GLU A 84 8.79 -10.72 -7.21
CA GLU A 84 7.95 -11.67 -6.49
C GLU A 84 6.86 -10.92 -5.72
N LEU A 85 5.64 -11.44 -5.75
CA LEU A 85 4.52 -10.96 -4.96
C LEU A 85 4.39 -11.79 -3.69
N LYS A 86 4.17 -11.12 -2.54
CA LYS A 86 3.92 -11.78 -1.26
C LYS A 86 2.64 -11.23 -0.63
N LEU A 87 1.69 -12.10 -0.32
CA LEU A 87 0.50 -11.76 0.47
C LEU A 87 0.83 -11.93 1.95
N SER A 88 0.93 -10.83 2.68
CA SER A 88 1.22 -10.81 4.10
C SER A 88 -0.08 -10.68 4.90
N THR A 89 -0.44 -11.76 5.60
CA THR A 89 -1.74 -11.92 6.30
C THR A 89 -1.67 -11.49 7.78
N ARG A 90 -2.82 -11.51 8.46
CA ARG A 90 -3.06 -11.02 9.82
C ARG A 90 -1.99 -11.48 10.83
N PRO A 91 -1.27 -10.55 11.49
CA PRO A 91 -0.32 -10.88 12.55
C PRO A 91 -1.04 -11.32 13.84
N GLU A 92 -0.30 -11.87 14.81
CA GLU A 92 -0.86 -12.26 16.12
C GLU A 92 -1.48 -11.06 16.88
N LYS A 93 -0.90 -9.87 16.72
CA LYS A 93 -1.37 -8.62 17.32
C LYS A 93 -1.90 -7.69 16.22
N TYR A 94 -3.21 -7.59 16.12
CA TYR A 94 -3.90 -6.78 15.12
C TYR A 94 -4.97 -5.89 15.76
N LEU A 95 -5.37 -4.85 15.04
CA LEU A 95 -6.49 -3.96 15.38
C LEU A 95 -7.69 -4.23 14.49
N GLY A 96 -8.90 -4.02 15.02
CA GLY A 96 -10.16 -4.24 14.32
C GLY A 96 -10.79 -5.60 14.58
N ASP A 97 -11.95 -5.82 13.98
CA ASP A 97 -12.70 -7.07 14.04
C ASP A 97 -12.15 -8.12 13.05
N SER A 98 -12.29 -9.40 13.40
CA SER A 98 -11.81 -10.50 12.57
C SER A 98 -12.51 -10.56 11.21
N GLU A 99 -13.79 -10.20 11.14
CA GLU A 99 -14.59 -10.25 9.91
C GLU A 99 -14.07 -9.28 8.85
N THR A 100 -13.72 -8.04 9.23
CA THR A 100 -13.10 -7.05 8.34
C THR A 100 -11.75 -7.55 7.83
N TRP A 101 -10.97 -8.20 8.67
CA TRP A 101 -9.70 -8.81 8.29
C TRP A 101 -9.86 -9.96 7.31
N ASP A 102 -10.79 -10.88 7.58
CA ASP A 102 -11.03 -12.04 6.73
C ASP A 102 -11.48 -11.57 5.33
N ARG A 103 -12.34 -10.54 5.26
CA ARG A 103 -12.75 -9.92 4.01
C ARG A 103 -11.59 -9.21 3.28
N ALA A 104 -10.76 -8.48 4.01
CA ALA A 104 -9.60 -7.79 3.43
C ALA A 104 -8.58 -8.77 2.83
N GLU A 105 -8.36 -9.90 3.51
CA GLU A 105 -7.49 -10.97 3.01
C GLU A 105 -8.09 -11.64 1.78
N GLU A 106 -9.40 -11.91 1.79
CA GLU A 106 -10.12 -12.47 0.63
C GLU A 106 -10.06 -11.52 -0.58
N ASP A 107 -10.28 -10.22 -0.37
CA ASP A 107 -10.22 -9.20 -1.44
C ASP A 107 -8.81 -9.13 -2.07
N LEU A 108 -7.75 -9.15 -1.26
CA LEU A 108 -6.37 -9.17 -1.77
C LEU A 108 -6.02 -10.49 -2.47
N GLU A 109 -6.44 -11.62 -1.90
CA GLU A 109 -6.18 -12.93 -2.49
C GLU A 109 -6.88 -13.06 -3.84
N LYS A 110 -8.14 -12.63 -3.93
CA LYS A 110 -8.90 -12.61 -5.18
C LYS A 110 -8.24 -11.71 -6.22
N ALA A 111 -7.82 -10.50 -5.83
CA ALA A 111 -7.12 -9.59 -6.74
C ALA A 111 -5.80 -10.18 -7.25
N LEU A 112 -5.03 -10.88 -6.41
CA LEU A 112 -3.82 -11.59 -6.81
C LEU A 112 -4.11 -12.74 -7.77
N LYS A 113 -5.14 -13.54 -7.50
CA LYS A 113 -5.59 -14.63 -8.39
C LYS A 113 -6.01 -14.10 -9.76
N GLU A 114 -6.77 -13.01 -9.80
CA GLU A 114 -7.19 -12.35 -11.05
C GLU A 114 -6.02 -11.69 -11.80
N PHE A 115 -5.01 -11.20 -11.08
CA PHE A 115 -3.80 -10.64 -11.67
C PHE A 115 -2.96 -11.70 -12.40
N GLY A 116 -3.10 -12.98 -12.03
CA GLY A 116 -2.57 -14.11 -12.79
C GLY A 116 -1.07 -14.34 -12.67
N LYS A 117 -0.37 -13.65 -11.75
CA LYS A 117 1.04 -13.93 -11.43
C LYS A 117 1.17 -14.79 -10.18
N PRO A 118 2.20 -15.66 -10.10
CA PRO A 118 2.49 -16.40 -8.88
C PRO A 118 2.75 -15.45 -7.70
N TYR A 119 2.16 -15.77 -6.55
CA TYR A 119 2.43 -15.09 -5.28
C TYR A 119 2.75 -16.12 -4.20
N LEU A 120 3.47 -15.67 -3.17
CA LEU A 120 3.75 -16.45 -1.96
C LEU A 120 2.90 -15.91 -0.81
N GLU A 121 2.48 -16.79 0.09
CA GLU A 121 1.85 -16.37 1.33
C GLU A 121 2.91 -16.16 2.42
N ASN A 122 2.85 -15.03 3.12
CA ASN A 122 3.73 -14.67 4.22
C ASN A 122 2.90 -14.52 5.50
N LYS A 123 2.61 -15.67 6.14
CA LYS A 123 1.66 -15.74 7.25
C LYS A 123 2.13 -14.89 8.45
N GLY A 124 1.27 -13.99 8.89
CA GLY A 124 1.49 -13.19 10.10
C GLY A 124 2.42 -11.98 9.92
N ASP A 125 2.85 -11.65 8.70
CA ASP A 125 3.71 -10.51 8.41
C ASP A 125 2.93 -9.26 7.94
N GLY A 126 1.60 -9.30 8.03
CA GLY A 126 0.72 -8.16 7.76
C GLY A 126 1.00 -6.98 8.69
N ALA A 127 0.57 -5.79 8.29
CA ALA A 127 0.63 -4.64 9.18
C ALA A 127 -0.40 -4.81 10.30
N PHE A 128 -0.21 -4.19 11.46
CA PHE A 128 -1.16 -4.32 12.58
C PHE A 128 -2.58 -3.77 12.26
N TYR A 129 -2.73 -2.98 11.19
CA TYR A 129 -3.97 -2.34 10.76
C TYR A 129 -4.62 -2.97 9.51
N GLY A 130 -3.97 -3.95 8.88
CA GLY A 130 -4.55 -4.68 7.76
C GLY A 130 -3.53 -5.49 6.94
N PRO A 131 -4.02 -6.34 6.03
CA PRO A 131 -3.17 -7.17 5.19
C PRO A 131 -2.51 -6.35 4.08
N LYS A 132 -1.40 -6.86 3.55
CA LYS A 132 -0.63 -6.17 2.52
C LYS A 132 -0.07 -7.12 1.46
N ILE A 133 0.15 -6.57 0.27
CA ILE A 133 0.92 -7.19 -0.80
C ILE A 133 2.28 -6.52 -0.83
N ASP A 134 3.32 -7.29 -0.53
CA ASP A 134 4.70 -6.83 -0.62
C ASP A 134 5.32 -7.30 -1.93
N ILE A 135 5.94 -6.37 -2.67
CA ILE A 135 6.60 -6.69 -3.93
C ILE A 135 8.11 -6.59 -3.77
N THR A 136 8.77 -7.72 -3.99
CA THR A 136 10.23 -7.86 -3.86
C THR A 136 10.86 -7.90 -5.25
N VAL A 137 11.74 -6.95 -5.53
CA VAL A 137 12.53 -6.89 -6.77
C VAL A 137 13.84 -7.66 -6.59
N SER A 138 14.27 -8.36 -7.64
CA SER A 138 15.61 -8.95 -7.72
C SER A 138 16.50 -8.14 -8.65
N ASP A 139 17.68 -7.73 -8.17
CA ASP A 139 18.67 -7.02 -8.98
C ASP A 139 19.49 -7.98 -9.88
N ALA A 140 20.46 -7.45 -10.63
CA ALA A 140 21.31 -8.24 -11.52
C ALA A 140 22.19 -9.26 -10.78
N MET A 141 22.46 -9.02 -9.49
CA MET A 141 23.21 -9.90 -8.60
C MET A 141 22.32 -10.90 -7.83
N LYS A 142 21.01 -10.96 -8.14
CA LYS A 142 20.00 -11.78 -7.46
C LYS A 142 19.77 -11.42 -5.98
N ARG A 143 20.16 -10.22 -5.54
CA ARG A 143 19.79 -9.68 -4.23
C ARG A 143 18.33 -9.23 -4.28
N LYS A 144 17.59 -9.53 -3.20
CA LYS A 144 16.16 -9.27 -3.08
C LYS A 144 15.89 -8.01 -2.26
N PHE A 145 15.13 -7.08 -2.82
CA PHE A 145 14.77 -5.82 -2.18
C PHE A 145 13.25 -5.60 -2.19
N GLN A 146 12.65 -5.47 -1.00
CA GLN A 146 11.25 -5.04 -0.90
C GLN A 146 11.15 -3.54 -1.21
N CYS A 147 10.39 -3.21 -2.25
CA CYS A 147 10.27 -1.86 -2.78
C CYS A 147 8.82 -1.40 -2.75
N ALA A 148 8.01 -1.87 -3.69
CA ALA A 148 6.59 -1.59 -3.72
C ALA A 148 5.83 -2.35 -2.62
N THR A 149 4.74 -1.73 -2.19
CA THR A 149 3.82 -2.28 -1.20
C THR A 149 2.42 -1.75 -1.48
N LEU A 150 1.42 -2.57 -1.23
CA LEU A 150 0.01 -2.21 -1.21
C LEU A 150 -0.56 -2.69 0.11
N GLN A 151 -1.20 -1.81 0.88
CA GLN A 151 -1.68 -2.14 2.22
C GLN A 151 -3.13 -1.67 2.34
N LEU A 152 -4.03 -2.56 2.77
CA LEU A 152 -5.40 -2.20 3.09
C LEU A 152 -5.46 -1.73 4.54
N ASP A 153 -6.07 -0.57 4.77
CA ASP A 153 -6.22 0.02 6.09
C ASP A 153 -7.68 0.40 6.35
N PHE A 154 -8.27 -0.25 7.36
CA PHE A 154 -9.61 0.01 7.86
C PHE A 154 -9.58 0.79 9.18
N GLN A 155 -8.41 0.90 9.81
CA GLN A 155 -8.19 1.46 11.13
C GLN A 155 -7.97 2.97 11.08
N LEU A 156 -7.09 3.48 10.22
CA LEU A 156 -6.88 4.94 10.14
C LEU A 156 -8.16 5.70 9.80
N PRO A 157 -9.00 5.25 8.83
CA PRO A 157 -10.31 5.86 8.62
C PRO A 157 -11.20 5.86 9.87
N ALA A 158 -11.14 4.80 10.70
CA ALA A 158 -11.90 4.72 11.94
C ALA A 158 -11.37 5.67 13.01
N CYS A 159 -10.05 5.71 13.20
CA CYS A 159 -9.40 6.59 14.17
C CYS A 159 -9.64 8.07 13.87
N PHE A 160 -9.65 8.46 12.58
CA PHE A 160 -9.93 9.83 12.15
C PHE A 160 -11.43 10.13 11.97
N GLN A 161 -12.31 9.15 12.20
CA GLN A 161 -13.76 9.29 12.01
C GLN A 161 -14.10 9.80 10.60
N LEU A 162 -13.43 9.22 9.58
CA LEU A 162 -13.67 9.58 8.20
C LEU A 162 -15.00 9.00 7.74
N GLU A 163 -15.81 9.82 7.06
CA GLU A 163 -17.12 9.44 6.57
C GLU A 163 -17.41 10.04 5.20
N TYR A 164 -18.27 9.37 4.43
CA TYR A 164 -18.85 9.84 3.18
C TYR A 164 -20.35 9.52 3.15
N THR A 165 -21.12 10.30 2.38
CA THR A 165 -22.53 10.01 2.14
C THR A 165 -22.65 8.84 1.18
N ALA A 166 -23.28 7.76 1.64
CA ALA A 166 -23.50 6.55 0.86
C ALA A 166 -24.54 6.77 -0.25
N LYS A 167 -24.73 5.74 -1.07
CA LYS A 167 -25.72 5.76 -2.16
C LYS A 167 -27.16 5.80 -1.63
N ASP A 168 -27.39 5.18 -0.48
CA ASP A 168 -28.66 5.23 0.23
C ASP A 168 -28.82 6.58 0.95
N GLU A 169 -29.94 7.26 0.70
CA GLU A 169 -30.17 8.61 1.22
C GLU A 169 -30.03 8.65 2.76
N GLY A 170 -29.19 9.57 3.24
CA GLY A 170 -29.00 9.84 4.67
C GLY A 170 -28.06 8.89 5.41
N LYS A 171 -27.52 7.85 4.76
CA LYS A 171 -26.57 6.93 5.40
C LYS A 171 -25.13 7.45 5.24
N MET A 172 -24.42 7.53 6.36
CA MET A 172 -22.97 7.81 6.38
C MET A 172 -22.22 6.48 6.45
N GLU A 173 -21.18 6.36 5.63
CA GLU A 173 -20.30 5.19 5.62
C GLU A 173 -18.84 5.61 5.71
N ARG A 174 -17.99 4.67 6.12
CA ARG A 174 -16.55 4.89 6.29
C ARG A 174 -15.78 4.38 5.07
N PRO A 175 -14.87 5.18 4.49
CA PRO A 175 -14.07 4.72 3.36
C PRO A 175 -13.04 3.69 3.80
N VAL A 176 -12.65 2.82 2.87
CA VAL A 176 -11.43 2.00 2.98
C VAL A 176 -10.26 2.82 2.48
N MET A 177 -9.13 2.76 3.18
CA MET A 177 -7.89 3.44 2.78
C MET A 177 -6.89 2.41 2.25
N ILE A 178 -6.38 2.64 1.04
CA ILE A 178 -5.32 1.81 0.45
C ILE A 178 -4.05 2.64 0.43
N HIS A 179 -3.01 2.17 1.12
CA HIS A 179 -1.66 2.72 1.05
C HIS A 179 -0.94 2.04 -0.10
N ARG A 180 -0.27 2.82 -0.95
CA ARG A 180 0.55 2.25 -2.01
C ARG A 180 1.82 3.05 -2.25
N ALA A 181 2.90 2.32 -2.55
CA ALA A 181 4.12 2.84 -3.12
C ALA A 181 4.59 1.88 -4.22
N VAL A 182 5.11 2.40 -5.34
CA VAL A 182 5.57 1.61 -6.49
C VAL A 182 7.09 1.57 -6.56
N LEU A 183 7.77 2.68 -6.28
CA LEU A 183 9.23 2.69 -6.17
C LEU A 183 9.67 2.30 -4.75
N GLY A 184 8.80 2.50 -3.76
CA GLY A 184 9.17 2.41 -2.36
C GLY A 184 9.76 3.73 -1.92
N SER A 185 11.06 3.80 -1.62
CA SER A 185 11.76 5.08 -1.56
C SER A 185 12.53 5.32 -2.84
N VAL A 186 12.53 6.56 -3.31
CA VAL A 186 13.24 7.00 -4.52
C VAL A 186 14.74 6.70 -4.38
N GLU A 187 15.31 6.94 -3.20
CA GLU A 187 16.71 6.67 -2.90
C GLU A 187 17.05 5.18 -3.01
N ARG A 188 16.20 4.30 -2.46
CA ARG A 188 16.41 2.85 -2.54
C ARG A 188 16.29 2.37 -3.98
N MET A 189 15.27 2.82 -4.71
CA MET A 189 15.09 2.45 -6.11
C MET A 189 16.28 2.92 -6.95
N PHE A 190 16.77 4.13 -6.72
CA PHE A 190 17.95 4.64 -7.40
C PHE A 190 19.20 3.79 -7.12
N ALA A 191 19.40 3.35 -5.87
CA ALA A 191 20.48 2.43 -5.50
C ALA A 191 20.39 1.10 -6.29
N ILE A 192 19.19 0.52 -6.35
CA ILE A 192 18.96 -0.76 -7.05
C ILE A 192 19.20 -0.61 -8.55
N LEU A 193 18.76 0.49 -9.15
CA LEU A 193 19.00 0.78 -10.57
C LEU A 193 20.49 0.95 -10.88
N LEU A 194 21.24 1.64 -10.01
CA LEU A 194 22.70 1.81 -10.16
C LEU A 194 23.49 0.50 -10.05
N GLU A 195 23.00 -0.47 -9.28
CA GLU A 195 23.66 -1.77 -9.15
C GLU A 195 23.15 -2.81 -10.18
N HIS A 196 22.01 -2.55 -10.82
CA HIS A 196 21.44 -3.42 -11.84
C HIS A 196 22.02 -3.17 -13.24
N TYR A 197 22.47 -1.95 -13.52
CA TYR A 197 23.00 -1.49 -14.81
C TYR A 197 24.44 -1.00 -14.69
#